data_AF-A0A0D7CQF2-F1
#
_entry.id   AF-A0A0D7CQF2-F1
#
_cell.length_a   1.000
_cell.length_b   1.000
_cell.length_c   1.000
_cell.angle_alpha   90.00
_cell.angle_beta   90.00
_cell.angle_gamma   90.00
#
_symmetry.space_group_name_H-M   'P 1'
#
loop_
_entity.id
_entity.type
_entity.pdbx_description
1 polymer ?
#
loop_
_entity_poly.entity_id
_entity_poly.type
_entity_poly.pdbx_seq_one_letter_code
_entity_poly.pdbx_strand_id
1 'polypeptide(L)'
;MLAIPLVNLTLLGQYRDGVVHRVPDADAGAVKAGVAAAWLFGSVLNALGVLFIVLIAGAVGAVACRLAGSRGSFADDRTFLGLAVTGFLFGKLLVLVLGSVLFSLPATDHIVAVLGGADPALAVLAAACVFAARHAAQLSWPRSVACAMVPTAFYTAVCLIT
;
A
#
# COMPACT_ATOMS: atom_id res chain seq x y z
N MET A 1 3.18 -3.92 -1.33
CA MET A 1 3.74 -2.95 -2.31
C MET A 1 4.36 -1.71 -1.65
N LEU A 2 3.72 -0.93 -0.77
CA LEU A 2 4.32 0.30 -0.18
C LEU A 2 5.68 0.19 0.56
N ALA A 3 6.08 -0.98 1.09
CA ALA A 3 7.41 -1.14 1.69
C ALA A 3 8.53 -1.53 0.70
N ILE A 4 8.23 -1.83 -0.55
CA ILE A 4 9.26 -2.15 -1.56
C ILE A 4 10.37 -1.08 -1.64
N PRO A 5 10.14 0.24 -1.46
CA PRO A 5 11.21 1.24 -1.45
C PRO A 5 12.13 1.11 -0.23
N LEU A 6 11.55 0.83 0.94
CA LEU A 6 12.27 0.63 2.21
C LEU A 6 13.02 -0.70 2.23
N VAL A 7 12.44 -1.74 1.64
CA VAL A 7 13.09 -3.04 1.41
C VAL A 7 14.19 -2.92 0.34
N ASN A 8 14.00 -2.09 -0.67
CA ASN A 8 15.05 -1.82 -1.66
C ASN A 8 16.23 -1.03 -1.06
N LEU A 9 16.03 -0.24 0.02
CA LEU A 9 17.12 0.42 0.77
C LEU A 9 18.02 -0.58 1.50
N THR A 10 17.45 -1.66 2.04
CA THR A 10 18.22 -2.71 2.73
C THR A 10 18.83 -3.71 1.74
N LEU A 11 18.20 -3.92 0.58
CA LEU A 11 18.74 -4.72 -0.53
C LEU A 11 19.80 -3.99 -1.36
N LEU A 12 20.00 -2.68 -1.18
CA LEU A 12 20.99 -1.88 -1.92
C LEU A 12 22.41 -2.44 -1.79
N GLY A 13 22.75 -2.99 -0.62
CA GLY A 13 24.00 -3.73 -0.40
C GLY A 13 24.08 -5.00 -1.24
N GLN A 14 23.02 -5.82 -1.23
CA GLN A 14 22.96 -7.05 -2.02
C GLN A 14 22.94 -6.81 -3.55
N TYR A 15 22.27 -5.75 -4.01
CA TYR A 15 22.31 -5.33 -5.42
C TYR A 15 23.71 -4.86 -5.82
N ARG A 16 24.36 -4.07 -4.95
CA ARG A 16 25.75 -3.64 -5.18
C ARG A 16 26.69 -4.85 -5.23
N ASP A 17 26.60 -5.75 -4.27
CA ASP A 17 27.45 -6.95 -4.22
C ASP A 17 27.18 -7.88 -5.41
N GLY A 18 25.92 -8.03 -5.82
CA GLY A 18 25.53 -8.79 -7.02
C GLY A 18 26.04 -8.18 -8.33
N VAL A 19 26.06 -6.84 -8.44
CA VAL A 19 26.62 -6.14 -9.61
C VAL A 19 28.15 -6.26 -9.64
N VAL A 20 28.82 -6.04 -8.51
CA VAL A 20 30.28 -6.17 -8.40
C VAL A 20 30.73 -7.62 -8.67
N HIS A 21 29.96 -8.62 -8.25
CA HIS A 21 30.26 -10.02 -8.54
C HIS A 21 30.17 -10.36 -10.03
N ARG A 22 29.27 -9.72 -10.78
CA ARG A 22 29.07 -9.96 -12.22
C ARG A 22 29.96 -9.10 -13.11
N VAL A 23 30.39 -7.94 -12.63
CA VAL A 23 31.27 -7.00 -13.34
C VAL A 23 32.36 -6.49 -12.39
N PRO A 24 33.40 -7.30 -12.14
CA PRO A 24 34.42 -6.98 -11.13
C PRO A 24 35.28 -5.75 -11.48
N ASP A 25 35.40 -5.40 -12.76
CA ASP A 25 36.17 -4.25 -13.24
C ASP A 25 35.32 -2.96 -13.37
N ALA A 26 34.08 -2.97 -12.90
CA ALA A 26 33.20 -1.80 -12.98
C ALA A 26 33.68 -0.67 -12.05
N ASP A 27 33.69 0.56 -12.57
CA ASP A 27 34.00 1.74 -11.77
C ASP A 27 33.06 1.85 -10.56
N ALA A 28 33.62 2.01 -9.36
CA ALA A 28 32.87 2.03 -8.11
C ALA A 28 31.86 3.19 -8.05
N GLY A 29 32.17 4.32 -8.71
CA GLY A 29 31.26 5.46 -8.86
C GLY A 29 30.07 5.14 -9.77
N ALA A 30 30.34 4.50 -10.91
CA ALA A 30 29.30 4.04 -11.84
C ALA A 30 28.36 2.99 -11.22
N VAL A 31 28.90 2.02 -10.46
CA VAL A 31 28.09 1.03 -9.74
C VAL A 31 27.20 1.70 -8.69
N LYS A 32 27.72 2.64 -7.90
CA LYS A 32 26.95 3.36 -6.89
C LYS A 32 25.82 4.19 -7.52
N ALA A 33 26.11 4.89 -8.62
CA ALA A 33 25.12 5.67 -9.36
C ALA A 33 24.04 4.78 -9.98
N GLY A 34 24.42 3.64 -10.58
CA GLY A 34 23.49 2.68 -11.16
C GLY A 34 22.55 2.05 -10.14
N VAL A 35 23.07 1.63 -8.97
CA VAL A 35 22.23 1.06 -7.90
C VAL A 35 21.29 2.13 -7.31
N ALA A 36 21.76 3.36 -7.13
CA ALA A 36 20.90 4.46 -6.67
C ALA A 36 19.80 4.80 -7.69
N ALA A 37 20.11 4.82 -8.98
CA ALA A 37 19.13 5.05 -10.04
C ALA A 37 18.09 3.91 -10.12
N ALA A 38 18.53 2.65 -10.01
CA ALA A 38 17.65 1.49 -9.99
C ALA A 38 16.71 1.51 -8.75
N TRP A 39 17.24 1.88 -7.58
CA TRP A 39 16.46 2.06 -6.36
C TRP A 39 15.39 3.15 -6.54
N LEU A 40 15.78 4.30 -7.07
CA LEU A 40 14.88 5.44 -7.27
C LEU A 40 13.77 5.09 -8.28
N PHE A 41 14.14 4.46 -9.39
CA PHE A 41 13.18 4.04 -10.42
C PHE A 41 12.19 2.98 -9.89
N GLY A 42 12.69 1.96 -9.18
CA GLY A 42 11.85 0.96 -8.53
C GLY A 42 10.91 1.56 -7.48
N SER A 43 11.37 2.57 -6.74
CA SER A 43 10.56 3.28 -5.76
C SER A 43 9.44 4.09 -6.42
N VAL A 44 9.73 4.79 -7.52
CA VAL A 44 8.72 5.54 -8.30
C VAL A 44 7.68 4.60 -8.90
N LEU A 45 8.10 3.50 -9.55
CA LEU A 45 7.17 2.52 -10.11
C LEU A 45 6.26 1.92 -9.04
N ASN A 46 6.81 1.62 -7.86
CA ASN A 46 6.03 1.09 -6.77
C ASN A 46 5.05 2.13 -6.19
N ALA A 47 5.47 3.39 -6.07
CA ALA A 47 4.57 4.48 -5.66
C ALA A 47 3.41 4.65 -6.65
N LEU A 48 3.69 4.55 -7.95
CA LEU A 48 2.66 4.57 -9.00
C LEU A 48 1.71 3.37 -8.89
N GLY A 49 2.23 2.16 -8.65
CA GLY A 49 1.41 0.97 -8.46
C GLY A 49 0.47 1.10 -7.27
N VAL A 50 0.97 1.62 -6.14
CA VAL A 50 0.16 1.87 -4.95
C VAL A 50 -0.89 2.94 -5.22
N LEU A 51 -0.51 4.04 -5.86
CA LEU A 51 -1.44 5.10 -6.23
C LEU A 51 -2.57 4.52 -7.10
N PHE A 52 -2.25 3.65 -8.05
CA PHE A 52 -3.24 2.98 -8.88
C PHE A 52 -4.19 2.10 -8.06
N ILE A 53 -3.68 1.31 -7.12
CA ILE A 53 -4.48 0.50 -6.19
C ILE A 53 -5.42 1.39 -5.38
N VAL A 54 -4.92 2.47 -4.78
CA VAL A 54 -5.71 3.42 -3.98
C VAL A 54 -6.82 4.06 -4.82
N LEU A 55 -6.50 4.51 -6.03
CA LEU A 55 -7.45 5.15 -6.92
C LEU A 55 -8.55 4.19 -7.37
N ILE A 56 -8.20 2.94 -7.71
CA ILE A 56 -9.17 1.92 -8.06
C ILE A 56 -10.03 1.56 -6.85
N ALA A 57 -9.43 1.33 -5.68
CA ALA A 57 -10.15 1.01 -4.45
C ALA A 57 -11.18 2.09 -4.10
N GLY A 58 -10.78 3.38 -4.19
CA GLY A 58 -11.70 4.50 -4.01
C GLY A 58 -12.81 4.53 -5.06
N ALA A 59 -12.49 4.27 -6.34
CA ALA A 59 -13.48 4.26 -7.41
C ALA A 59 -14.50 3.12 -7.28
N VAL A 60 -14.05 1.88 -7.06
CA VAL A 60 -14.95 0.72 -6.89
C VAL A 60 -15.80 0.85 -5.63
N GLY A 61 -15.23 1.42 -4.55
CA GLY A 61 -15.98 1.74 -3.35
C GLY A 61 -17.05 2.79 -3.58
N ALA A 62 -16.74 3.87 -4.31
CA ALA A 62 -17.73 4.89 -4.66
C ALA A 62 -18.88 4.32 -5.53
N VAL A 63 -18.55 3.44 -6.48
CA VAL A 63 -19.55 2.72 -7.28
C VAL A 63 -20.44 1.85 -6.37
N ALA A 64 -19.86 1.10 -5.44
CA ALA A 64 -20.61 0.29 -4.49
C ALA A 64 -21.53 1.13 -3.59
N CYS A 65 -21.05 2.27 -3.09
CA CYS A 65 -21.85 3.20 -2.30
C CYS A 65 -23.01 3.79 -3.11
N ARG A 66 -22.81 4.08 -4.39
CA ARG A 66 -23.89 4.50 -5.31
C ARG A 66 -24.93 3.41 -5.51
N LEU A 67 -24.51 2.17 -5.75
CA LEU A 67 -25.41 1.02 -5.86
C LEU A 67 -26.19 0.77 -4.55
N ALA A 68 -25.59 1.08 -3.41
CA ALA A 68 -26.24 1.03 -2.10
C ALA A 68 -27.19 2.22 -1.83
N GLY A 69 -27.26 3.19 -2.75
CA GLY A 69 -28.18 4.34 -2.68
C GLY A 69 -27.56 5.65 -2.19
N SER A 70 -26.24 5.84 -2.31
CA SER A 70 -25.57 7.11 -2.00
C SER A 70 -26.16 8.24 -2.85
N ARG A 71 -26.45 9.36 -2.18
CA ARG A 71 -26.89 10.62 -2.81
C ARG A 71 -25.78 11.68 -2.85
N GLY A 72 -24.62 11.38 -2.26
CA GLY A 72 -23.46 12.28 -2.22
C GLY A 72 -22.78 12.43 -3.58
N SER A 73 -21.79 13.32 -3.65
CA SER A 73 -20.94 13.46 -4.84
C SER A 73 -20.08 12.21 -5.04
N PHE A 74 -20.00 11.71 -6.27
CA PHE A 74 -19.14 10.55 -6.58
C PHE A 74 -17.66 10.87 -6.32
N ALA A 75 -17.24 12.10 -6.60
CA ALA A 75 -15.86 12.53 -6.38
C ALA A 75 -15.50 12.52 -4.88
N ASP A 76 -16.44 12.92 -4.03
CA ASP A 76 -16.24 12.95 -2.58
C ASP A 76 -16.19 11.51 -2.04
N ASP A 77 -17.16 10.66 -2.40
CA ASP A 77 -17.18 9.24 -2.02
C ASP A 77 -15.87 8.54 -2.39
N ARG A 78 -15.39 8.76 -3.63
CA ARG A 78 -14.11 8.21 -4.11
C ARG A 78 -12.92 8.73 -3.30
N THR A 79 -12.90 10.02 -2.99
CA THR A 79 -11.78 10.65 -2.29
C THR A 79 -11.70 10.16 -0.85
N PHE A 80 -12.83 10.12 -0.12
CA PHE A 80 -12.86 9.65 1.27
C PHE A 80 -12.49 8.17 1.39
N LEU A 81 -12.99 7.32 0.49
CA LEU A 81 -12.64 5.89 0.48
C LEU A 81 -11.17 5.68 0.09
N GLY A 82 -10.66 6.45 -0.88
CA GLY A 82 -9.24 6.44 -1.23
C GLY A 82 -8.35 6.89 -0.07
N LEU A 83 -8.75 7.92 0.68
CA LEU A 83 -8.05 8.39 1.88
C LEU A 83 -8.08 7.35 2.99
N ALA A 84 -9.17 6.61 3.18
CA ALA A 84 -9.25 5.52 4.14
C ALA A 84 -8.24 4.40 3.83
N VAL A 85 -8.16 3.97 2.56
CA VAL A 85 -7.19 2.98 2.09
C VAL A 85 -5.75 3.51 2.24
N THR A 86 -5.53 4.77 1.88
CA THR A 86 -4.22 5.44 2.00
C THR A 86 -3.77 5.52 3.47
N GLY A 87 -4.67 5.96 4.37
CA GLY A 87 -4.41 6.06 5.80
C GLY A 87 -4.11 4.70 6.43
N PHE A 88 -4.85 3.66 6.06
CA PHE A 88 -4.58 2.29 6.47
C PHE A 88 -3.16 1.85 6.06
N LEU A 89 -2.82 2.08 4.80
CA LEU A 89 -1.53 1.73 4.23
C LEU A 89 -0.36 2.46 4.91
N PHE A 90 -0.50 3.77 5.15
CA PHE A 90 0.50 4.55 5.91
C PHE A 90 0.57 4.11 7.38
N GLY A 91 -0.56 3.80 8.01
CA GLY A 91 -0.59 3.27 9.37
C GLY A 91 0.14 1.93 9.49
N LYS A 92 -0.09 1.02 8.54
CA LYS A 92 0.61 -0.27 8.46
C LYS A 92 2.11 -0.08 8.26
N LEU A 93 2.51 0.85 7.40
CA LEU A 93 3.92 1.22 7.21
C LEU A 93 4.54 1.78 8.50
N LEU A 94 3.85 2.69 9.18
CA LEU A 94 4.33 3.33 10.40
C LEU A 94 4.54 2.32 11.53
N VAL A 95 3.56 1.43 11.75
CA VAL A 95 3.66 0.36 12.77
C VAL A 95 4.83 -0.56 12.47
N LEU A 96 5.07 -0.92 11.21
CA LEU A 96 6.19 -1.76 10.83
C LEU A 96 7.53 -1.05 11.03
N VAL A 97 7.66 0.21 10.62
CA VAL A 97 8.88 0.99 10.84
C VAL A 97 9.17 1.14 12.33
N LEU A 98 8.17 1.49 13.14
CA LEU A 98 8.31 1.61 14.59
C LEU A 98 8.70 0.27 15.23
N GLY A 99 8.05 -0.83 14.83
CA GLY A 99 8.37 -2.17 15.31
C GLY A 99 9.81 -2.58 14.96
N SER A 100 10.26 -2.36 13.73
CA SER A 100 11.63 -2.67 13.33
C SER A 100 12.68 -1.85 14.10
N VAL A 101 12.41 -0.56 14.34
CA VAL A 101 13.30 0.30 15.13
C VAL A 101 13.32 -0.13 16.60
N LEU A 102 12.16 -0.38 17.20
CA LEU A 102 12.04 -0.73 18.62
C LEU A 102 12.62 -2.09 18.97
N PHE A 103 12.51 -3.07 18.06
CA PHE A 103 12.91 -4.45 18.32
C PHE A 103 14.21 -4.87 17.61
N SER A 104 14.88 -3.98 16.88
CA SER A 104 16.13 -4.26 16.15
C SER A 104 16.07 -5.53 15.29
N LEU A 105 14.90 -5.84 14.73
CA LEU A 105 14.68 -7.07 13.95
C LEU A 105 15.28 -6.92 12.54
N PRO A 106 15.96 -7.96 11.99
CA PRO A 106 16.37 -7.97 10.59
C PRO A 106 15.13 -7.89 9.69
N ALA A 107 15.02 -6.75 9.02
CA ALA A 107 13.78 -6.17 8.51
C ALA A 107 13.31 -6.72 7.15
N THR A 108 14.07 -7.57 6.48
CA THR A 108 13.96 -7.74 5.02
C THR A 108 12.82 -8.65 4.58
N ASP A 109 12.72 -9.87 5.13
CA ASP A 109 11.75 -10.87 4.64
C ASP A 109 10.38 -10.75 5.37
N HIS A 110 10.39 -10.34 6.64
CA HIS A 110 9.18 -10.21 7.44
C HIS A 110 8.33 -8.98 7.06
N ILE A 111 8.93 -7.87 6.61
CA ILE A 111 8.18 -6.65 6.26
C ILE A 111 7.37 -6.85 4.97
N VAL A 112 7.92 -7.55 3.97
CA VAL A 112 7.23 -7.81 2.70
C VAL A 112 6.05 -8.75 2.92
N ALA A 113 6.26 -9.83 3.67
CA ALA A 113 5.21 -10.80 4.00
C ALA A 113 4.06 -10.18 4.82
N VAL A 114 4.37 -9.28 5.77
CA VAL A 114 3.34 -8.64 6.61
C VAL A 114 2.58 -7.55 5.83
N LEU A 115 3.23 -6.79 4.94
CA LEU A 115 2.55 -5.77 4.12
C LEU A 115 1.73 -6.33 2.96
N GLY A 116 2.19 -7.42 2.35
CA GLY A 116 1.46 -8.14 1.30
C GLY A 116 0.37 -9.07 1.87
N GLY A 117 0.53 -9.54 3.11
CA GLY A 117 -0.38 -10.52 3.70
C GLY A 117 -1.78 -9.99 4.03
N ALA A 118 -2.77 -10.84 3.81
CA ALA A 118 -4.11 -10.71 4.39
C ALA A 118 -4.02 -10.98 5.90
N ASP A 119 -3.87 -9.92 6.68
CA ASP A 119 -3.65 -9.96 8.12
C ASP A 119 -4.86 -9.43 8.89
N PRO A 120 -4.92 -9.58 10.23
CA PRO A 120 -6.03 -9.08 11.04
C PRO A 120 -6.25 -7.57 10.90
N ALA A 121 -5.25 -6.83 10.40
CA ALA A 121 -5.36 -5.40 10.12
C ALA A 121 -6.40 -5.07 9.03
N LEU A 122 -6.83 -6.05 8.21
CA LEU A 122 -7.96 -5.89 7.29
C LEU A 122 -9.26 -5.47 8.00
N ALA A 123 -9.45 -5.83 9.28
CA ALA A 123 -10.57 -5.35 10.07
C ALA A 123 -10.50 -3.83 10.30
N VAL A 124 -9.29 -3.27 10.45
CA VAL A 124 -9.06 -1.82 10.58
C VAL A 124 -9.37 -1.11 9.27
N LEU A 125 -8.97 -1.69 8.13
CA LEU A 125 -9.32 -1.18 6.80
C LEU A 125 -10.84 -1.19 6.60
N ALA A 126 -11.52 -2.29 6.93
CA ALA A 126 -12.97 -2.38 6.85
C ALA A 126 -13.64 -1.30 7.70
N ALA A 127 -13.23 -1.14 8.97
CA ALA A 127 -13.76 -0.11 9.84
C ALA A 127 -13.54 1.31 9.28
N ALA A 128 -12.34 1.62 8.80
CA ALA A 128 -12.02 2.92 8.20
C ALA A 128 -12.89 3.21 6.97
N CYS A 129 -13.07 2.23 6.08
CA CYS A 129 -13.95 2.33 4.92
C CYS A 129 -15.42 2.52 5.33
N VAL A 130 -15.89 1.86 6.40
CA VAL A 130 -17.25 2.05 6.93
C VAL A 130 -17.45 3.47 7.44
N PHE A 131 -16.51 4.00 8.22
CA PHE A 131 -16.58 5.38 8.71
C PHE A 131 -16.53 6.39 7.56
N ALA A 132 -15.66 6.18 6.58
CA ALA A 132 -15.58 7.01 5.38
C ALA A 132 -16.89 6.99 4.57
N ALA A 133 -17.46 5.81 4.34
CA ALA A 133 -18.75 5.65 3.65
C ALA A 133 -19.91 6.29 4.43
N ARG A 134 -19.93 6.15 5.76
CA ARG A 134 -20.95 6.80 6.61
C ARG A 134 -20.87 8.33 6.52
N HIS A 135 -19.66 8.87 6.51
CA HIS A 135 -19.43 10.31 6.49
C HIS A 135 -19.73 10.92 5.11
N ALA A 136 -19.22 10.32 4.04
CA ALA A 136 -19.35 10.85 2.68
C ALA A 136 -20.72 10.55 2.04
N ALA A 137 -21.18 9.29 2.13
CA ALA A 137 -22.34 8.83 1.38
C ALA A 137 -23.68 8.98 2.14
N GLN A 138 -23.64 9.40 3.41
CA GLN A 138 -24.81 9.54 4.31
C GLN A 138 -25.71 8.29 4.37
N LEU A 139 -25.13 7.12 4.12
CA LEU A 139 -25.84 5.84 4.09
C LEU A 139 -26.17 5.36 5.51
N SER A 140 -27.19 4.52 5.66
CA SER A 140 -27.44 3.82 6.91
C SER A 140 -26.25 2.90 7.27
N TRP A 141 -26.10 2.54 8.56
CA TRP A 141 -25.07 1.62 9.02
C TRP A 141 -24.94 0.34 8.17
N PRO A 142 -26.00 -0.45 7.94
CA PRO A 142 -25.87 -1.69 7.18
C PRO A 142 -25.45 -1.47 5.72
N ARG A 143 -25.90 -0.38 5.09
CA ARG A 143 -25.52 -0.03 3.71
C ARG A 143 -24.07 0.44 3.60
N SER A 144 -23.60 1.13 4.63
CA SER A 144 -22.20 1.58 4.69
C SER A 144 -21.25 0.41 4.89
N VAL A 145 -21.66 -0.57 5.71
CA VAL A 145 -20.94 -1.84 5.86
C VAL A 145 -20.87 -2.58 4.52
N ALA A 146 -22.00 -2.74 3.83
CA ALA A 146 -22.03 -3.40 2.52
C ALA A 146 -21.14 -2.68 1.48
N CYS A 147 -21.18 -1.35 1.42
CA CYS A 147 -20.30 -0.59 0.53
C CYS A 147 -18.82 -0.77 0.88
N ALA A 148 -18.46 -0.68 2.17
CA ALA A 148 -17.08 -0.77 2.64
C ALA A 148 -16.43 -2.14 2.40
N MET A 149 -17.23 -3.21 2.29
CA MET A 149 -16.72 -4.53 1.94
C MET A 149 -16.06 -4.57 0.56
N VAL A 150 -16.48 -3.74 -0.40
CA VAL A 150 -15.95 -3.74 -1.76
C VAL A 150 -14.50 -3.24 -1.85
N PRO A 151 -14.13 -2.04 -1.35
CA PRO A 151 -12.74 -1.61 -1.36
C PRO A 151 -11.85 -2.50 -0.49
N THR A 152 -12.37 -3.06 0.60
CA THR A 152 -11.64 -4.03 1.43
C THR A 152 -11.40 -5.34 0.68
N ALA A 153 -12.42 -5.91 0.02
CA ALA A 153 -12.28 -7.13 -0.77
C ALA A 153 -11.35 -6.93 -1.97
N PHE A 154 -11.41 -5.76 -2.63
CA PHE A 154 -10.47 -5.40 -3.69
C PHE A 154 -9.03 -5.39 -3.17
N TYR A 155 -8.78 -4.73 -2.03
CA TYR A 155 -7.46 -4.69 -1.42
C TYR A 155 -6.98 -6.10 -1.02
N THR A 156 -7.85 -6.92 -0.42
CA THR A 156 -7.54 -8.31 -0.09
C THR A 156 -7.19 -9.13 -1.33
N ALA A 157 -7.94 -8.98 -2.43
CA ALA A 157 -7.65 -9.68 -3.68
C ALA A 157 -6.29 -9.26 -4.27
N VAL A 158 -5.96 -7.97 -4.24
CA VAL A 158 -4.64 -7.48 -4.64
C VAL A 158 -3.54 -8.12 -3.78
N CYS A 159 -3.72 -8.13 -2.45
CA CYS A 159 -2.80 -8.79 -1.51
C CYS A 159 -2.60 -10.29 -1.79
N LEU A 160 -3.60 -11.00 -2.30
CA LEU A 160 -3.49 -12.44 -2.60
C LEU A 160 -2.77 -12.74 -3.92
N ILE A 161 -2.72 -11.79 -4.85
CA ILE A 161 -2.11 -11.95 -6.18
C ILE A 161 -0.65 -11.51 -6.17
N THR A 162 -0.25 -10.69 -5.19
CA THR A 162 1.10 -10.11 -5.05
C THR A 162 1.92 -10.82 -4.00
#